data_AF-A0A955UK64-F1
#
_entry.id   AF-A0A955UK64-F1
#
_cell.length_a   1.000
_cell.length_b   1.000
_cell.length_c   1.000
_cell.angle_alpha   90.00
_cell.angle_beta   90.00
_cell.angle_gamma   90.00
#
_symmetry.space_group_name_H-M   'P 1'
#
loop_
_entity.id
_entity.type
_entity.pdbx_description
1 polymer ?
#
loop_
_entity_poly.entity_id
_entity_poly.type
_entity_poly.pdbx_seq_one_letter_code
_entity_poly.pdbx_strand_id
1 'polypeptide(L)' 'LGDNARTMAVCEALLERGFYAQGIRHPSVPQGTARLRITPMATHEPHEIDALADALVGLVGDPAPSGD' A
#
# COMPACT_ATOMS: atom_id res chain seq x y z
N LEU A 1 -2.40 6.83 1.11
CA LEU A 1 -1.02 7.15 1.58
C LEU A 1 -0.70 8.63 1.38
N GLY A 2 -1.29 9.25 0.36
CA GLY A 2 -1.34 10.71 0.17
C GLY A 2 -0.12 11.23 -0.59
N ASP A 3 1.06 10.90 -0.08
CA ASP A 3 2.34 11.34 -0.62
C ASP A 3 2.95 10.32 -1.61
N ASN A 4 3.60 10.84 -2.66
CA ASN A 4 4.24 10.06 -3.71
C ASN A 4 5.42 9.23 -3.15
N ALA A 5 6.32 9.85 -2.38
CA ALA A 5 7.51 9.19 -1.86
C ALA A 5 7.13 8.11 -0.85
N ARG A 6 6.23 8.42 0.09
CA ARG A 6 5.67 7.45 1.04
C ARG A 6 5.00 6.27 0.34
N THR A 7 4.18 6.53 -0.69
CA THR A 7 3.51 5.45 -1.43
C THR A 7 4.50 4.49 -2.08
N MET A 8 5.60 5.02 -2.61
CA MET A 8 6.59 4.22 -3.31
C MET A 8 7.52 3.47 -2.38
N ALA A 9 7.89 4.09 -1.25
CA ALA A 9 8.64 3.41 -0.20
C ALA A 9 7.86 2.20 0.35
N VAL A 10 6.55 2.35 0.60
CA VAL A 10 5.72 1.20 1.01
C VAL A 10 5.58 0.17 -0.11
N CYS A 11 5.42 0.59 -1.36
CA CYS A 11 5.35 -0.31 -2.51
C CYS A 11 6.63 -1.18 -2.63
N GLU A 12 7.81 -0.58 -2.46
CA GLU A 12 9.09 -1.26 -2.53
C GLU A 12 9.29 -2.22 -1.34
N ALA A 13 8.98 -1.76 -0.12
CA ALA A 13 9.07 -2.59 1.08
C ALA A 13 8.11 -3.80 1.05
N LEU A 14 6.93 -3.67 0.45
CA LEU A 14 6.02 -4.79 0.22
C LEU A 14 6.59 -5.78 -0.81
N LEU A 15 7.20 -5.28 -1.89
CA LEU A 15 7.80 -6.11 -2.92
C LEU A 15 8.97 -6.94 -2.37
N GLU A 16 9.82 -6.35 -1.53
CA GLU A 16 10.91 -7.05 -0.83
C GLU A 16 10.40 -8.18 0.09
N ARG A 17 9.17 -8.06 0.59
CA ARG A 17 8.48 -9.06 1.40
C ARG A 17 7.69 -10.09 0.58
N GLY A 18 7.76 -10.01 -0.75
CA GLY A 18 7.07 -10.91 -1.67
C GLY A 18 5.65 -10.50 -2.05
N PHE A 19 5.19 -9.32 -1.64
CA PHE A 19 3.85 -8.81 -1.96
C PHE A 19 3.88 -7.78 -3.08
N TYR A 20 3.19 -8.08 -4.18
CA TYR A 20 3.03 -7.13 -5.27
C TYR A 20 1.82 -6.21 -5.04
N ALA A 21 2.07 -5.00 -4.54
CA ALA A 21 1.06 -3.96 -4.35
C ALA A 21 1.49 -2.66 -5.05
N GLN A 22 0.96 -2.40 -6.23
CA GLN A 22 1.44 -1.31 -7.08
C GLN A 22 1.09 0.06 -6.49
N GLY A 23 2.10 0.90 -6.24
CA GLY A 23 1.91 2.31 -5.96
C GLY A 23 1.37 3.08 -7.17
N ILE A 24 0.26 3.80 -6.99
CA ILE A 24 -0.27 4.75 -7.97
C ILE A 24 -0.10 6.16 -7.39
N ARG A 25 0.56 7.03 -8.15
CA ARG A 25 1.03 8.35 -7.71
C ARG A 25 0.77 9.42 -8.76
N HIS A 26 0.88 10.69 -8.40
CA HIS A 26 0.81 11.79 -9.38
C HIS A 26 1.87 11.60 -10.48
N PRO A 27 1.57 11.84 -11.77
CA PRO A 27 0.36 12.48 -12.33
C PRO A 27 -0.84 11.57 -12.63
N SER A 28 -0.74 10.26 -12.42
CA SER A 28 -1.84 9.32 -12.71
C SER A 28 -3.04 9.44 -11.78
N VAL A 29 -2.85 10.01 -10.59
CA VAL A 29 -3.91 10.38 -9.64
C VAL A 29 -3.72 11.83 -9.18
N PRO A 30 -4.78 12.52 -8.70
CA PRO A 30 -4.66 13.85 -8.12
C PRO A 30 -3.59 13.92 -7.03
N GLN A 31 -2.92 15.07 -6.91
CA GLN A 31 -1.95 15.32 -5.83
C GLN A 31 -2.60 15.09 -4.47
N GLY A 32 -1.82 14.57 -3.50
CA GLY A 32 -2.33 14.24 -2.17
C GLY A 32 -3.20 12.97 -2.12
N THR A 33 -3.37 12.24 -3.23
CA THR A 33 -4.20 11.02 -3.29
C THR A 33 -3.42 9.77 -3.70
N ALA A 34 -2.10 9.79 -3.56
CA ALA A 34 -1.27 8.62 -3.84
C ALA A 34 -1.66 7.43 -2.95
N ARG A 35 -1.71 6.23 -3.53
CA ARG A 35 -2.29 5.04 -2.91
C ARG A 35 -1.66 3.76 -3.45
N LEU A 36 -1.77 2.66 -2.72
CA LEU A 36 -1.47 1.33 -3.24
C LEU A 36 -2.71 0.77 -3.93
N ARG A 37 -2.50 0.01 -5.00
CA ARG A 37 -3.52 -0.82 -5.65
C ARG A 37 -3.24 -2.28 -5.34
N ILE A 38 -4.20 -2.92 -4.67
CA ILE A 38 -4.17 -4.34 -4.30
C ILE A 38 -5.35 -5.01 -5.00
N THR A 39 -5.09 -6.12 -5.68
CA THR A 39 -6.10 -6.87 -6.43
C THR A 39 -6.13 -8.30 -5.92
N PRO A 40 -6.93 -8.61 -4.88
CA PRO A 40 -7.09 -9.98 -4.42
C PRO A 40 -7.70 -10.85 -5.52
N MET A 41 -7.28 -12.11 -5.57
CA MET A 41 -7.76 -13.13 -6.51
C MET A 41 -8.29 -14.33 -5.73
N ALA A 42 -9.27 -15.04 -6.30
CA ALA A 42 -9.86 -16.23 -5.68
C ALA A 42 -8.86 -17.38 -5.44
N THR A 43 -7.69 -17.33 -6.08
CA THR A 43 -6.60 -18.29 -5.90
C THR A 43 -5.74 -18.02 -4.67
N HIS A 44 -5.91 -16.88 -4.00
CA HIS A 44 -5.18 -16.63 -2.76
C HIS A 44 -5.82 -17.41 -1.61
N GLU A 45 -4.97 -18.02 -0.81
CA GLU A 45 -5.37 -18.66 0.43
C GLU A 45 -5.58 -17.62 1.53
N PRO A 46 -6.46 -17.87 2.52
CA PRO A 46 -6.72 -16.93 3.61
C PRO A 46 -5.45 -16.44 4.33
N HIS A 47 -4.48 -17.33 4.54
CA HIS A 47 -3.22 -16.99 5.22
C HIS A 47 -2.34 -16.03 4.40
N GLU A 48 -2.46 -16.00 3.07
CA GLU A 48 -1.72 -15.05 2.23
C GLU A 48 -2.31 -13.63 2.38
N ILE A 49 -3.63 -13.55 2.57
CA ILE A 49 -4.33 -12.28 2.85
C ILE A 49 -3.95 -11.75 4.23
N ASP A 50 -3.93 -12.63 5.24
CA ASP A 50 -3.52 -12.27 6.60
C ASP A 50 -2.06 -11.78 6.63
N ALA A 51 -1.16 -12.49 5.97
CA ALA A 51 0.25 -12.10 5.88
C ALA A 51 0.44 -10.74 5.17
N LEU A 52 -0.35 -10.45 4.13
CA LEU A 52 -0.35 -9.13 3.49
C LEU A 52 -0.87 -8.05 4.44
N ALA A 53 -1.95 -8.32 5.17
CA ALA A 53 -2.53 -7.37 6.13
C ALA A 53 -1.53 -7.01 7.23
N ASP A 54 -0.85 -8.00 7.81
CA ASP A 54 0.20 -7.80 8.81
C ASP A 54 1.37 -6.96 8.25
N ALA A 55 1.80 -7.25 7.01
CA ALA A 55 2.83 -6.47 6.34
C ALA A 55 2.41 -5.01 6.14
N LEU A 56 1.14 -4.76 5.78
CA LEU A 56 0.59 -3.42 5.62
C LEU A 56 0.54 -2.66 6.94
N VAL A 57 0.09 -3.28 8.03
CA VAL A 57 0.07 -2.66 9.37
C VAL A 57 1.46 -2.18 9.77
N GLY A 58 2.48 -3.02 9.58
CA GLY A 58 3.86 -2.68 9.92
C GLY A 58 4.51 -1.61 9.04
N LEU A 59 3.95 -1.28 7.87
CA LEU A 59 4.54 -0.33 6.90
C LEU A 59 3.76 0.98 6.77
N VAL A 60 2.44 0.91 6.85
CA VAL A 60 1.58 2.07 6.60
C VAL A 60 1.48 2.93 7.86
N GLY A 61 1.50 2.33 9.06
CA GLY A 61 1.24 3.04 10.32
C GLY A 61 -0.15 3.67 10.36
N ASP A 62 -0.52 4.27 11.50
CA ASP A 62 -1.77 5.02 11.60
C ASP A 62 -1.73 6.19 10.61
N PRO A 63 -2.81 6.50 9.86
CA PRO A 63 -2.85 7.70 9.05
C PRO A 63 -2.61 8.90 9.96
N ALA A 64 -1.63 9.75 9.61
CA ALA A 64 -1.47 11.05 10.25
C ALA A 64 -2.84 11.73 10.30
N PRO A 65 -3.24 12.34 11.44
CA PRO A 65 -4.57 12.90 11.59
C PRO A 65 -4.80 13.86 10.42
N SER A 66 -5.89 13.64 9.69
CA SER A 66 -6.38 14.57 8.69
C SER A 66 -6.59 15.90 9.41
N GLY A 67 -5.71 16.86 9.17
CA GLY A 67 -5.89 18.23 9.64
C GLY A 67 -7.12 18.82 8.97
N ASP A 68 -8.08 19.28 9.77
CA ASP A 68 -9.15 20.20 9.38
C ASP A 68 -8.57 21.51 8.81
#